data_AF-A0A933MEJ4-F1
#
_entry.id   AF-A0A933MEJ4-F1
#
_cell.length_a   1.000
_cell.length_b   1.000
_cell.length_c   1.000
_cell.angle_alpha   90.00
_cell.angle_beta   90.00
_cell.angle_gamma   90.00
#
_symmetry.space_group_name_H-M   'P 1'
#
loop_
_entity.id
_entity.type
_entity.pdbx_description
1 polymer ?
#
loop_
_entity_poly.entity_id
_entity_poly.type
_entity_poly.pdbx_seq_one_letter_code
_entity_poly.pdbx_strand_id
1 'polypeptide(L)'
;VAMQVYAAAMVYNAFRVAQGRIAQQHGIAPEDISPAKLFPKLAEASRGRAEAELMFLRINRANGGNLVKPDISDLPTCQTTLQAILVKKRNGHRRRKYFVRGRKLWGDLTAHRNQSGRAQLNRARLGGRIP
;
A
#
# COMPACT_ATOMS: atom_id res chain seq x y z
N VAL A 1 2.42 9.29 -14.62
CA VAL A 1 3.32 8.67 -13.60
C VAL A 1 3.76 9.68 -12.53
N ALA A 2 4.39 10.81 -12.87
CA ALA A 2 4.84 11.80 -11.88
C ALA A 2 3.74 12.26 -10.90
N MET A 3 2.56 12.62 -11.42
CA MET A 3 1.40 13.03 -10.61
C MET A 3 0.90 11.92 -9.67
N GLN A 4 0.96 10.65 -10.09
CA GLN A 4 0.56 9.51 -9.25
C GLN A 4 1.58 9.27 -8.14
N VAL A 5 2.88 9.40 -8.43
CA VAL A 5 3.96 9.30 -7.44
C VAL A 5 3.84 10.42 -6.41
N TYR A 6 3.56 11.65 -6.86
CA TYR A 6 3.32 12.78 -5.99
C TYR A 6 2.10 12.57 -5.08
N ALA A 7 0.97 12.13 -5.64
CA ALA A 7 -0.22 11.81 -4.87
C ALA A 7 0.03 10.70 -3.84
N ALA A 8 0.76 9.65 -4.21
CA ALA A 8 1.13 8.58 -3.29
C ALA A 8 2.01 9.08 -2.13
N ALA A 9 2.96 9.98 -2.40
CA ALA A 9 3.80 10.59 -1.37
C ALA A 9 2.98 11.45 -0.39
N MET A 10 2.04 12.25 -0.90
CA MET A 10 1.13 13.03 -0.05
C MET A 10 0.29 12.14 0.86
N VAL A 11 -0.34 11.09 0.31
CA VAL A 11 -1.17 10.16 1.08
C VAL A 11 -0.34 9.43 2.14
N TYR A 12 0.88 9.00 1.78
CA TYR A 12 1.79 8.37 2.73
C TYR A 12 2.12 9.29 3.93
N ASN A 13 2.44 10.55 3.67
CA ASN A 13 2.72 11.51 4.74
C ASN A 13 1.48 11.79 5.61
N ALA A 14 0.31 11.95 5.00
CA ALA A 14 -0.94 12.12 5.73
C ALA A 14 -1.23 10.92 6.65
N PHE A 15 -1.02 9.69 6.16
CA PHE A 15 -1.22 8.48 6.95
C PHE A 15 -0.18 8.32 8.06
N ARG A 16 1.06 8.78 7.87
CA ARG A 16 2.07 8.85 8.94
C ARG A 16 1.69 9.85 10.03
N VAL A 17 1.15 11.01 9.67
CA VAL A 17 0.62 11.97 10.66
C VAL A 17 -0.56 11.38 11.42
N ALA A 18 -1.48 10.71 10.73
CA ALA A 18 -2.61 10.03 11.35
C ALA A 18 -2.14 8.92 12.33
N GLN A 19 -1.15 8.12 11.92
CA GLN A 19 -0.50 7.12 12.79
C GLN A 19 0.05 7.76 14.07
N GLY A 20 0.76 8.90 13.95
CA GLY A 20 1.28 9.63 15.11
C GLY A 20 0.19 10.11 16.07
N ARG A 21 -0.91 10.66 15.54
CA ARG A 21 -2.06 11.11 16.35
C ARG A 21 -2.73 9.94 17.07
N ILE A 22 -2.96 8.83 16.38
CA ILE A 22 -3.55 7.61 16.98
C ILE A 22 -2.62 7.08 18.08
N ALA A 23 -1.31 7.04 17.84
CA ALA A 23 -0.33 6.59 18.81
C ALA A 23 -0.34 7.47 20.07
N GLN A 24 -0.36 8.80 19.90
CA GLN A 24 -0.45 9.76 20.99
C GLN A 24 -1.73 9.56 21.83
N GLN A 25 -2.89 9.38 21.18
CA GLN A 25 -4.17 9.15 21.85
C GLN A 25 -4.16 7.88 22.72
N HIS A 26 -3.35 6.89 22.35
CA HIS A 26 -3.26 5.62 23.04
C HIS A 26 -1.99 5.45 23.88
N GLY A 27 -1.17 6.50 24.02
CA GLY A 27 0.04 6.47 24.85
C GLY A 27 1.10 5.45 24.38
N ILE A 28 1.17 5.15 23.09
CA ILE A 28 2.15 4.22 22.50
C ILE A 28 3.07 4.93 21.51
N ALA A 29 4.19 4.29 21.16
CA ALA A 29 5.05 4.80 20.10
C ALA A 29 4.38 4.59 18.73
N PRO A 30 4.47 5.54 17.78
CA PRO A 30 3.94 5.36 16.44
C PRO A 30 4.44 4.08 15.76
N GLU A 31 5.69 3.71 16.00
CA GLU A 31 6.38 2.54 15.44
C GLU A 31 5.74 1.21 15.85
N ASP A 32 4.99 1.17 16.97
CA ASP A 32 4.28 -0.02 17.44
C ASP A 32 3.01 -0.31 16.62
N ILE A 33 2.54 0.68 15.86
CA ILE A 33 1.40 0.54 14.96
C ILE A 33 1.89 0.10 13.58
N SER A 34 1.40 -1.04 13.08
CA SER A 34 1.82 -1.55 11.77
C SER A 34 1.24 -0.70 10.63
N PRO A 35 2.07 -0.03 9.79
CA PRO A 35 1.56 0.67 8.60
C PRO A 35 0.79 -0.27 7.67
N ALA A 36 1.27 -1.51 7.51
CA ALA A 36 0.66 -2.51 6.64
C ALA A 36 -0.76 -2.94 7.07
N LYS A 37 -1.08 -2.83 8.37
CA LYS A 37 -2.42 -3.11 8.90
C LYS A 37 -3.26 -1.83 9.03
N LEU A 38 -2.63 -0.72 9.38
CA LEU A 38 -3.28 0.56 9.63
C LEU A 38 -3.71 1.22 8.32
N PHE A 39 -2.84 1.29 7.31
CA PHE A 39 -3.08 2.09 6.10
C PHE A 39 -4.28 1.60 5.29
N PRO A 40 -4.55 0.28 5.14
CA PRO A 40 -5.79 -0.17 4.54
C PRO A 40 -7.04 0.31 5.30
N LYS A 41 -7.01 0.30 6.64
CA LYS A 41 -8.12 0.79 7.48
C LYS A 41 -8.30 2.31 7.35
N LEU A 42 -7.19 3.06 7.32
CA LEU A 42 -7.23 4.50 7.08
C LEU A 42 -7.75 4.83 5.68
N ALA A 43 -7.36 4.06 4.66
CA ALA A 43 -7.84 4.22 3.29
C ALA A 43 -9.35 3.95 3.20
N GLU A 44 -9.85 2.90 3.86
CA GLU A 44 -11.27 2.60 3.93
C GLU A 44 -12.05 3.71 4.65
N ALA A 45 -11.58 4.17 5.81
CA ALA A 45 -12.17 5.30 6.53
C ALA A 45 -12.15 6.60 5.69
N SER A 46 -11.05 6.87 4.99
CA SER A 46 -10.92 8.03 4.11
C SER A 46 -11.89 7.96 2.93
N ARG A 47 -12.07 6.77 2.32
CA ARG A 47 -13.05 6.53 1.27
C ARG A 47 -14.47 6.78 1.79
N GLY A 48 -14.82 6.19 2.93
CA GLY A 48 -16.13 6.37 3.55
C GLY A 48 -16.44 7.84 3.84
N ARG A 49 -15.45 8.60 4.35
CA ARG A 49 -15.60 10.04 4.57
C ARG A 49 -15.79 10.81 3.26
N ALA A 50 -15.02 10.51 2.22
CA ALA A 50 -15.16 11.16 0.92
C ALA A 50 -16.53 10.85 0.26
N GLU A 51 -17.03 9.63 0.41
CA GLU A 51 -18.35 9.23 -0.08
C GLU A 51 -19.48 9.94 0.67
N ALA A 52 -19.39 10.04 1.99
CA ALA A 52 -20.33 10.81 2.80
C ALA A 52 -20.35 12.28 2.40
N GLU A 53 -19.17 12.87 2.13
CA GLU A 53 -19.06 14.25 1.64
C GLU A 53 -19.78 14.42 0.30
N LEU A 54 -19.51 13.52 -0.64
CA LEU A 54 -20.08 13.58 -1.97
C LEU A 54 -21.60 13.37 -1.93
N MET A 55 -22.09 12.44 -1.10
CA MET A 55 -23.52 12.25 -0.90
C MET A 55 -24.16 13.49 -0.29
N PHE A 56 -23.57 14.09 0.74
CA PHE A 56 -24.09 15.31 1.34
C PHE A 56 -24.17 16.44 0.31
N LEU A 57 -23.14 16.65 -0.51
CA LEU A 57 -23.17 17.66 -1.57
C LEU A 57 -24.29 17.42 -2.59
N ARG A 58 -24.52 16.16 -2.98
CA ARG A 58 -25.61 15.78 -3.89
C ARG A 58 -26.98 16.05 -3.26
N ILE A 59 -27.17 15.65 -2.01
CA ILE A 59 -28.41 15.87 -1.26
C ILE A 59 -28.63 17.38 -1.08
N ASN A 60 -27.62 18.12 -0.69
CA ASN A 60 -27.74 19.56 -0.48
C ASN A 60 -28.13 20.28 -1.79
N ARG A 61 -27.50 19.95 -2.92
CA ARG A 61 -27.89 20.49 -4.24
C ARG A 61 -29.34 20.15 -4.61
N ALA A 62 -29.79 18.93 -4.33
CA ALA A 62 -31.18 18.52 -4.58
C ALA A 62 -32.18 19.27 -3.66
N ASN A 63 -31.74 19.80 -2.52
CA ASN A 63 -32.55 20.52 -1.54
C ASN A 63 -32.28 22.03 -1.54
N GLY A 64 -31.84 22.60 -2.68
CA GLY A 64 -31.66 24.05 -2.83
C GLY A 64 -30.45 24.66 -2.12
N GLY A 65 -29.52 23.85 -1.61
CA GLY A 65 -28.22 24.29 -1.10
C GLY A 65 -28.17 24.73 0.37
N ASN A 66 -29.29 24.66 1.09
CA ASN A 66 -29.45 25.25 2.42
C ASN A 66 -29.33 24.24 3.58
N LEU A 67 -28.95 23.00 3.30
CA LEU A 67 -28.75 22.00 4.36
C LEU A 67 -27.48 22.29 5.14
N VAL A 68 -27.59 22.26 6.47
CA VAL A 68 -26.44 22.31 7.37
C VAL A 68 -25.90 20.90 7.52
N LYS A 69 -24.59 20.76 7.32
CA LYS A 69 -23.92 19.47 7.43
C LYS A 69 -23.74 19.09 8.89
N PRO A 70 -24.15 17.89 9.32
CA PRO A 70 -23.83 17.41 10.66
C PRO A 70 -22.32 17.18 10.82
N ASP A 71 -21.82 17.27 12.05
CA ASP A 71 -20.44 16.86 12.32
C ASP A 71 -20.33 15.35 12.10
N ILE A 72 -19.52 14.98 11.12
CA ILE A 72 -19.28 13.57 10.76
C ILE A 72 -18.56 12.85 11.91
N SER A 73 -17.85 13.58 12.77
CA SER A 73 -17.12 13.03 13.91
C SER A 73 -18.04 12.40 14.96
N ASP A 74 -19.31 12.81 15.02
CA ASP A 74 -20.33 12.31 15.95
C ASP A 74 -21.17 11.15 15.38
N LEU A 75 -20.94 10.76 14.11
CA LEU A 75 -21.70 9.68 13.48
C LEU A 75 -21.05 8.31 13.72
N PRO A 76 -21.81 7.28 14.14
CA PRO A 76 -21.25 5.96 14.40
C PRO A 76 -20.73 5.33 13.10
N THR A 77 -19.41 5.20 12.98
CA THR A 77 -18.74 4.55 11.82
C THR A 77 -17.89 3.37 12.31
N CYS A 78 -17.74 2.35 11.47
CA CYS A 78 -17.05 1.08 11.69
C CYS A 78 -15.88 1.14 12.69
N GLN A 79 -16.07 0.55 13.88
CA GLN A 79 -15.07 0.52 14.94
C GLN A 79 -14.23 -0.78 14.85
N THR A 80 -12.98 -0.70 15.29
CA THR A 80 -12.09 -1.87 15.45
C THR A 80 -11.23 -1.64 16.69
N THR A 81 -10.85 -2.71 17.40
CA THR A 81 -9.99 -2.56 18.59
C THR A 81 -8.54 -2.29 18.21
N LEU A 82 -7.84 -1.45 19.00
CA LEU A 82 -6.41 -1.16 18.83
C LEU A 82 -5.56 -2.44 18.86
N GLN A 83 -5.91 -3.36 19.77
CA GLN A 83 -5.26 -4.66 19.95
C GLN A 83 -5.14 -5.47 18.65
N ALA A 84 -6.12 -5.34 17.75
CA ALA A 84 -6.12 -6.04 16.45
C ALA A 84 -5.05 -5.51 15.47
N ILE A 85 -4.59 -4.26 15.67
CA ILE A 85 -3.70 -3.53 14.74
C ILE A 85 -2.23 -3.58 15.19
N LEU A 86 -1.97 -3.79 16.48
CA LEU A 86 -0.61 -3.85 17.04
C LEU A 86 0.28 -4.90 16.33
N VAL A 87 1.57 -4.61 16.25
CA VAL A 87 2.58 -5.53 15.75
C VAL A 87 2.88 -6.57 16.83
N LYS A 88 2.49 -7.82 16.63
CA LYS A 88 2.99 -8.93 17.46
C LYS A 88 4.35 -9.36 16.98
N LYS A 89 5.27 -9.64 17.91
CA LYS A 89 6.55 -10.30 17.60
C LYS A 89 6.26 -11.59 16.85
N ARG A 90 6.85 -11.74 15.67
CA ARG A 90 6.60 -12.88 14.79
C ARG A 90 7.18 -14.14 15.45
N ASN A 91 6.39 -15.21 15.55
CA ASN A 91 6.83 -16.45 16.17
C ASN A 91 8.01 -17.03 15.38
N GLY A 92 9.12 -17.37 16.04
CA GLY A 92 10.38 -17.79 15.40
C GLY A 92 10.30 -19.13 14.67
N HIS A 93 9.27 -19.93 14.96
CA HIS A 93 9.02 -21.24 14.34
C HIS A 93 8.34 -21.11 12.96
N ARG A 94 9.00 -20.40 12.04
CA ARG A 94 8.54 -20.38 10.65
C ARG A 94 8.86 -21.74 10.02
N ARG A 95 7.81 -22.55 9.78
CA ARG A 95 7.93 -23.79 9.00
C ARG A 95 8.59 -23.47 7.66
N ARG A 96 9.74 -24.08 7.38
CA ARG A 96 10.49 -23.88 6.14
C ARG A 96 9.58 -24.28 4.97
N LYS A 97 9.25 -23.33 4.09
CA LYS A 97 8.51 -23.66 2.86
C LYS A 97 9.47 -24.47 1.99
N TYR A 98 9.21 -25.77 1.85
CA TYR A 98 9.85 -26.56 0.82
C TYR A 98 9.24 -26.14 -0.52
N PHE A 99 10.05 -25.48 -1.35
CA PHE A 99 9.62 -25.18 -2.71
C PHE A 99 9.54 -26.50 -3.47
N VAL A 100 8.32 -26.84 -3.92
CA VAL A 100 8.11 -28.00 -4.80
C VAL A 100 8.90 -27.77 -6.10
N ARG A 101 9.51 -28.83 -6.64
CA ARG A 101 10.45 -28.80 -7.78
C ARG A 101 9.97 -27.94 -8.96
N GLY A 102 8.65 -27.89 -9.22
CA GLY A 102 8.03 -27.10 -10.29
C GLY A 102 8.12 -25.58 -10.17
N ARG A 103 8.46 -25.01 -8.99
CA ARG A 103 8.69 -23.55 -8.85
C ARG A 103 10.12 -23.11 -9.12
N LYS A 104 11.08 -24.03 -9.35
CA LYS A 104 12.44 -23.68 -9.79
C LYS A 104 12.48 -23.08 -11.20
N LEU A 105 11.45 -23.35 -12.03
CA LEU A 105 11.33 -22.85 -13.41
C LEU A 105 11.32 -21.32 -13.53
N TRP A 106 10.94 -20.59 -12.47
CA TRP A 106 10.94 -19.12 -12.49
C TRP A 106 12.31 -18.49 -12.19
N GLY A 107 13.30 -19.28 -11.74
CA GLY A 107 14.69 -18.83 -11.61
C GLY A 107 15.45 -18.79 -12.94
N ASP A 108 14.97 -19.53 -13.94
CA ASP A 108 15.65 -19.68 -15.24
C ASP A 108 15.39 -18.49 -16.18
N LEU A 109 14.34 -17.70 -15.95
CA LEU A 109 14.11 -16.44 -16.67
C LEU A 109 15.21 -15.40 -16.40
N THR A 110 15.82 -15.43 -15.21
CA THR A 110 17.03 -14.61 -14.92
C THR A 110 18.30 -15.18 -15.54
N ALA A 111 18.38 -16.49 -15.77
CA ALA A 111 19.53 -17.13 -16.43
C ALA A 111 19.54 -16.86 -17.95
N HIS A 112 18.37 -16.86 -18.60
CA HIS A 112 18.26 -16.55 -20.03
C HIS A 112 18.59 -15.08 -20.36
N ARG A 113 18.38 -14.14 -19.43
CA ARG A 113 18.77 -12.73 -19.65
C ARG A 113 20.30 -12.53 -19.71
N ASN A 114 21.06 -13.38 -19.02
CA ASN A 114 22.53 -13.31 -19.02
C ASN A 114 23.19 -14.06 -20.20
N GLN A 115 22.46 -14.95 -20.88
CA GLN A 115 22.95 -15.61 -22.09
C GLN A 115 22.87 -14.70 -23.33
N SER A 116 21.83 -13.86 -23.43
CA SER A 116 21.66 -12.92 -24.54
C SER A 116 22.73 -11.81 -24.55
N GLY A 117 23.17 -11.35 -23.37
CA GLY A 117 24.24 -10.35 -23.26
C GLY A 117 25.65 -10.89 -23.58
N ARG A 118 25.93 -12.16 -23.26
CA ARG A 118 27.20 -12.80 -23.61
C ARG A 118 27.31 -13.19 -25.09
N ALA A 119 26.19 -13.54 -25.73
CA ALA A 119 26.15 -13.88 -27.16
C ALA A 119 26.42 -12.66 -28.07
N GLN A 120 25.98 -11.46 -27.67
CA GLN A 120 26.25 -10.23 -28.43
C GLN A 120 27.71 -9.76 -28.31
N LEU A 121 28.36 -9.97 -27.16
CA LEU A 121 29.78 -9.62 -26.96
C LEU A 121 30.75 -10.54 -27.71
N ASN A 122 30.41 -11.82 -27.93
CA ASN A 122 31.26 -12.76 -28.66
C ASN A 122 31.18 -12.61 -30.18
N ARG A 123 30.07 -12.11 -30.75
CA ARG A 123 29.95 -11.84 -32.20
C ARG A 123 30.77 -10.64 -32.67
N ALA A 124 31.11 -9.70 -31.78
CA ALA A 124 31.93 -8.53 -32.11
C ALA A 124 33.45 -8.82 -32.06
N ARG A 125 33.89 -9.94 -31.47
CA ARG A 125 35.32 -10.31 -31.34
C ARG A 125 35.84 -11.26 -32.41
N LEU A 126 34.95 -11.94 -33.15
CA LEU A 126 35.33 -12.87 -34.21
C LEU A 126 34.94 -12.26 -35.55
N GLY A 127 35.75 -11.29 -35.99
CA GLY A 127 35.67 -10.79 -37.35
C GLY A 127 36.02 -11.88 -38.36
N GLY A 128 35.27 -11.91 -39.46
CA GLY A 128 35.87 -12.18 -40.76
C GLY A 128 35.37 -13.40 -41.53
N ARG A 129 34.73 -13.07 -42.66
CA ARG A 129 34.59 -13.80 -43.93
C ARG A 129 33.56 -14.93 -44.01
N ILE A 130 32.56 -14.68 -44.84
CA ILE A 130 31.80 -15.69 -45.58
C ILE A 130 31.93 -15.29 -47.06
N PRO A 131 32.22 -16.24 -47.98
CA PRO A 131 32.35 -15.99 -49.42
C PRO A 131 31.06 -15.46 -50.07
#